data_AF-A0A2W2EW69-F1
#
_entry.id   AF-A0A2W2EW69-F1
#
_cell.length_a   1.000
_cell.length_b   1.000
_cell.length_c   1.000
_cell.angle_alpha   90.00
_cell.angle_beta   90.00
_cell.angle_gamma   90.00
#
_symmetry.space_group_name_H-M   'P 1'
#
loop_
_entity.id
_entity.type
_entity.pdbx_description
1 polymer ?
#
loop_
_entity_poly.entity_id
_entity_poly.type
_entity_poly.pdbx_seq_one_letter_code
_entity_poly.pdbx_strand_id
1 'polypeptide(L)'
;MFGIDLLRLIDARIRAARDRQTAVGTVQASLSASRATVTFDGSALAVPVKVLAHASVQAGSRVALTRYGSEWVVVGAFGPPP
;
A
#
# COMPACT_ATOMS: atom_id res chain seq x y z
N MET A 1 31.70 -23.71 3.46
CA MET A 1 30.68 -23.27 4.44
C MET A 1 30.01 -21.96 3.96
N PHE A 2 29.46 -21.93 2.72
CA PHE A 2 28.82 -20.74 2.13
C PHE A 2 27.32 -20.96 1.83
N GLY A 3 26.88 -22.22 1.72
CA GLY A 3 25.49 -22.54 1.35
C GLY A 3 24.47 -22.31 2.47
N ILE A 4 24.84 -22.53 3.74
CA ILE A 4 23.92 -22.39 4.88
C ILE A 4 23.54 -20.93 5.14
N ASP A 5 24.50 -20.00 5.05
CA ASP A 5 24.23 -18.58 5.29
C ASP A 5 23.43 -17.95 4.15
N LEU A 6 23.66 -18.40 2.91
CA LEU A 6 22.86 -18.00 1.76
C LEU A 6 21.40 -18.46 1.90
N LEU A 7 21.18 -19.71 2.30
CA LEU A 7 19.82 -20.25 2.55
C LEU A 7 19.10 -19.48 3.67
N ARG A 8 19.79 -19.17 4.77
CA ARG A 8 19.22 -18.36 5.86
C ARG A 8 18.85 -16.95 5.42
N LEU A 9 19.68 -16.32 4.58
CA LEU A 9 19.39 -14.99 4.02
C LEU A 9 18.17 -15.00 3.10
N ILE A 10 18.05 -16.04 2.27
CA ILE A 10 16.89 -16.24 1.39
C ILE A 10 15.62 -16.43 2.23
N ASP A 11 15.65 -17.30 3.23
CA ASP A 11 14.51 -17.53 4.13
C ASP A 11 14.10 -16.26 4.89
N ALA A 12 15.06 -15.47 5.37
CA ALA A 12 14.79 -14.20 6.04
C ALA A 12 14.08 -13.21 5.10
N ARG A 13 14.50 -13.13 3.83
CA ARG A 13 13.84 -12.28 2.83
C ARG A 13 12.45 -12.79 2.44
N ILE A 14 12.26 -14.11 2.36
CA ILE A 14 10.95 -14.73 2.11
C ILE A 14 9.99 -14.43 3.26
N ARG A 15 10.45 -14.54 4.52
CA ARG A 15 9.65 -14.18 5.70
C ARG A 15 9.28 -12.71 5.72
N ALA A 16 10.25 -11.81 5.49
CA ALA A 16 9.99 -10.38 5.40
C ALA A 16 9.03 -10.02 4.24
N ALA A 17 9.06 -10.76 3.13
CA ALA A 17 8.11 -10.60 2.04
C ALA A 17 6.69 -11.06 2.41
N ARG A 18 6.54 -12.11 3.23
CA ARG A 18 5.23 -12.55 3.77
C ARG A 18 4.59 -11.52 4.70
N ASP A 19 5.40 -10.73 5.40
CA ASP A 19 4.91 -9.65 6.27
C ASP A 19 4.40 -8.45 5.48
N ARG A 20 4.72 -8.36 4.18
CA ARG A 20 4.30 -7.25 3.32
C ARG A 20 2.86 -7.45 2.87
N GLN A 21 1.94 -6.87 3.64
CA GLN A 21 0.53 -6.84 3.28
C GLN A 21 0.29 -5.76 2.22
N THR A 22 -0.28 -6.17 1.09
CA THR A 22 -0.70 -5.27 0.01
C THR A 22 -2.22 -5.36 -0.17
N ALA A 23 -2.80 -4.30 -0.68
CA ALA A 23 -4.23 -4.23 -0.97
C ALA A 23 -4.49 -3.27 -2.13
N VAL A 24 -5.72 -3.31 -2.63
CA VAL A 24 -6.22 -2.35 -3.61
C VAL A 24 -7.52 -1.73 -3.09
N GLY A 25 -7.81 -0.52 -3.54
CA GLY A 25 -8.99 0.20 -3.11
C GLY A 25 -9.31 1.40 -3.98
N THR A 26 -10.39 2.07 -3.63
CA THR A 26 -10.86 3.28 -4.30
C THR A 26 -10.88 4.45 -3.31
N VAL A 27 -10.27 5.56 -3.71
CA VAL A 27 -10.24 6.80 -2.94
C VAL A 27 -11.64 7.39 -2.87
N GLN A 28 -12.12 7.66 -1.66
CA GLN A 28 -13.41 8.29 -1.42
C GLN A 28 -13.26 9.81 -1.32
N ALA A 29 -12.30 10.28 -0.55
CA ALA A 29 -11.97 11.69 -0.43
C ALA A 29 -10.47 11.91 -0.27
N SER A 30 -9.96 12.95 -0.92
CA SER A 30 -8.63 13.49 -0.62
C SER A 30 -8.75 14.49 0.52
N LEU A 31 -8.05 14.25 1.62
CA LEU A 31 -8.09 15.13 2.80
C LEU A 31 -6.96 16.17 2.75
N SER A 32 -5.81 15.78 2.23
CA SER A 32 -4.65 16.65 1.99
C SER A 32 -3.72 15.99 0.96
N ALA A 33 -2.63 16.67 0.60
CA ALA A 33 -1.60 16.12 -0.30
C ALA A 33 -0.96 14.81 0.21
N SER A 34 -1.08 14.49 1.51
CA SER A 34 -0.45 13.30 2.13
C SER A 34 -1.45 12.37 2.83
N ARG A 35 -2.76 12.66 2.77
CA ARG A 35 -3.81 11.88 3.44
C ARG A 35 -5.06 11.77 2.58
N ALA A 36 -5.65 10.58 2.56
CA ALA A 36 -6.91 10.31 1.88
C ALA A 36 -7.73 9.29 2.68
N THR A 37 -9.01 9.15 2.34
CA THR A 37 -9.84 8.02 2.77
C THR A 37 -10.01 7.05 1.62
N VAL A 38 -9.77 5.77 1.86
CA VAL A 38 -9.84 4.71 0.84
C VAL A 38 -10.75 3.59 1.32
N THR A 39 -11.66 3.16 0.45
CA THR A 39 -12.41 1.92 0.64
C THR A 39 -11.66 0.80 -0.05
N PHE A 40 -11.22 -0.19 0.73
CA PHE A 40 -10.57 -1.40 0.20
C PHE A 40 -11.58 -2.26 -0.57
N ASP A 41 -11.08 -3.04 -1.52
CA ASP A 41 -11.91 -4.06 -2.16
C ASP A 41 -12.44 -5.08 -1.17
N GLY A 42 -13.74 -5.37 -1.27
CA GLY A 42 -14.42 -6.27 -0.34
C GLY A 42 -14.70 -5.66 1.03
N SER A 43 -14.36 -4.39 1.26
CA SER A 43 -14.73 -3.63 2.47
C SER A 43 -15.86 -2.66 2.16
N ALA A 44 -16.79 -2.51 3.11
CA ALA A 44 -17.79 -1.43 3.08
C ALA A 44 -17.30 -0.14 3.76
N LEU A 45 -16.18 -0.21 4.50
CA LEU A 45 -15.67 0.90 5.31
C LEU A 45 -14.51 1.61 4.60
N ALA A 46 -14.61 2.94 4.58
CA ALA A 46 -13.52 3.83 4.19
C ALA A 46 -12.56 4.03 5.36
N VAL A 47 -11.26 3.89 5.12
CA VAL A 47 -10.21 3.97 6.13
C VAL A 47 -9.27 5.12 5.79
N PRO A 48 -8.82 5.93 6.77
CA PRO A 48 -7.80 6.94 6.52
C PRO A 48 -6.45 6.29 6.22
N VAL A 49 -5.80 6.76 5.16
CA VAL A 49 -4.51 6.24 4.69
C VAL A 49 -3.53 7.40 4.44
N LYS A 50 -2.23 7.08 4.45
CA LYS A 50 -1.19 8.00 3.97
C LYS A 50 -1.05 7.91 2.47
N VAL A 51 -0.66 9.01 1.84
CA VAL A 51 -0.34 9.08 0.41
C VAL A 51 1.12 9.46 0.26
N LEU A 52 1.87 8.68 -0.53
CA LEU A 52 3.25 9.04 -0.84
C LEU A 52 3.28 10.26 -1.76
N ALA A 53 4.29 11.11 -1.59
CA ALA A 53 4.37 12.40 -2.28
C ALA A 53 4.35 12.30 -3.82
N HIS A 54 4.83 11.19 -4.39
CA HIS A 54 4.81 10.95 -5.84
C HIS A 54 3.47 10.43 -6.36
N ALA A 55 2.55 10.02 -5.47
CA ALA A 55 1.24 9.51 -5.84
C ALA A 55 0.22 10.65 -5.80
N SER A 56 -0.26 11.07 -6.97
CA SER A 56 -1.41 11.96 -7.07
C SER A 56 -2.70 11.15 -7.02
N VAL A 57 -3.62 11.53 -6.13
CA VAL A 57 -4.90 10.84 -5.95
C VAL A 57 -6.05 11.82 -5.87
N GLN A 58 -7.18 11.44 -6.47
CA GLN A 58 -8.45 12.16 -6.39
C GLN A 58 -9.58 11.20 -6.00
N ALA A 59 -10.71 11.73 -5.56
CA ALA A 59 -11.90 10.91 -5.33
C ALA A 59 -12.25 10.08 -6.58
N GLY A 60 -12.57 8.81 -6.41
CA GLY A 60 -12.77 7.84 -7.48
C GLY A 60 -11.51 7.20 -8.04
N SER A 61 -10.31 7.69 -7.69
CA SER A 61 -9.05 7.07 -8.11
C SER A 61 -8.91 5.67 -7.54
N ARG A 62 -8.52 4.72 -8.39
CA ARG A 62 -8.11 3.39 -7.97
C ARG A 62 -6.69 3.45 -7.43
N VAL A 63 -6.36 2.74 -6.36
CA VAL A 63 -5.05 2.83 -5.72
C VAL A 63 -4.50 1.47 -5.27
N ALA A 64 -3.18 1.31 -5.35
CA ALA A 64 -2.44 0.26 -4.67
C ALA A 64 -2.00 0.75 -3.28
N LEU A 65 -2.19 -0.10 -2.28
CA LEU A 65 -1.78 0.17 -0.91
C LEU A 65 -0.80 -0.90 -0.42
N THR A 66 0.12 -0.47 0.44
CA THR A 66 1.00 -1.35 1.19
C THR A 66 0.90 -0.98 2.66
N ARG A 67 0.88 -1.98 3.53
CA ARG A 67 0.90 -1.79 4.97
C ARG A 67 2.33 -1.64 5.47
N TYR A 68 2.57 -0.60 6.26
CA TYR A 68 3.81 -0.34 6.96
C TYR A 68 3.50 -0.25 8.47
N GLY A 69 3.84 -1.29 9.22
CA GLY A 69 3.42 -1.42 10.62
C GLY A 69 1.90 -1.43 10.74
N SER A 70 1.33 -0.47 11.47
CA SER A 70 -0.11 -0.32 11.63
C SER A 70 -0.78 0.53 10.54
N GLU A 71 -0.02 1.24 9.70
CA GLU A 71 -0.56 2.20 8.74
C GLU A 71 -0.64 1.64 7.32
N TRP A 72 -1.72 1.97 6.62
CA TRP A 72 -1.85 1.75 5.18
C TRP A 72 -1.38 2.98 4.41
N VAL A 73 -0.58 2.73 3.38
CA VAL A 73 0.04 3.78 2.57
C VAL A 73 -0.27 3.51 1.10
N VAL A 74 -0.81 4.51 0.41
CA VAL A 74 -0.98 4.51 -1.05
C VAL A 74 0.39 4.64 -1.70
N VAL A 75 0.75 3.63 -2.49
CA VAL A 75 2.04 3.55 -3.19
C VAL A 75 1.94 3.88 -4.68
N GLY A 76 0.72 3.88 -5.23
CA GLY A 76 0.42 4.24 -6.61
C GLY A 76 -1.08 4.31 -6.88
N ALA A 77 -1.44 4.93 -8.00
CA ALA A 77 -2.82 5.06 -8.46
C ALA A 77 -2.99 4.48 -9.88
N PHE A 78 -4.13 3.87 -10.15
CA PHE A 78 -4.54 3.25 -11.41
C PHE A 78 -5.81 3.97 -11.94
N GLY A 79 -5.72 5.25 -12.23
CA GLY A 79 -6.82 6.09 -12.72
C GLY A 79 -6.24 7.35 -13.32
N PRO A 80 -6.90 8.00 -14.30
CA PRO A 80 -6.21 8.74 -15.34
C PRO A 80 -5.32 9.85 -14.75
N PRO A 81 -4.10 10.05 -15.27
CA PRO A 81 -3.38 11.30 -15.06
C PRO A 81 -4.23 12.47 -15.58
N PRO A 82 -3.95 13.72 -15.17
CA PRO A 82 -4.80 14.89 -15.46
C PRO A 82 -5.23 15.02 -16.92
#